data_AF-A0A9P4H847-F1
#
_entry.id   AF-A0A9P4H847-F1
#
_cell.length_a   1.000
_cell.length_b   1.000
_cell.length_c   1.000
_cell.angle_alpha   90.00
_cell.angle_beta   90.00
_cell.angle_gamma   90.00
#
_symmetry.space_group_name_H-M   'P 1'
#
loop_
_entity.id
_entity.type
_entity.pdbx_description
1 polymer ?
#
loop_
_entity_poly.entity_id
_entity_poly.type
_entity_poly.pdbx_seq_one_letter_code
_entity_poly.pdbx_strand_id
1 'polypeptide(L)'
;VNMARIFDLPIELLESIFHYLGSIEDVHYFGRACRKTYGVIRRQVSYVKIMRSIISQAPQHRYDWQLSKIQRLHGEIVEQMRQSSSQLPATQNAPGVTVNQWENGLVTATAPGACVSADCSRCWPDDMIYDMLARYQGLRVLETLWLKRQLIAADFLAADEGVDADDLIHGLQSLVRREETFKDGEMASRCHNTPETAFYTTFRTDHRARFHAAITHVWLLNELRWILTNFAYPSRFDVQVAMLEMAKQNLRDQRREPLLDELDSHAIFKFIYHHLFPLHSHTLADRDSSSLPFTFSTDFQTDPAYSARLLQLFLSAGQTYFQPPDIIELMVRAEISQRPPYPDFDIPESTQHWHRSSRAFAFPANVGLNEKQYRRTLLRASLTYLNIIARSSFHQTRSTMSPSIPAPRNDQLFDIKDHANEYFLDAAMVEFERCERKADGGVELESIRNVFESRWEDGLWSVWWWANGEDKARAKMERWRDVERDVVWE
;
A
#
# COMPACT_ATOMS: atom_id res chain seq x y z
N VAL A 1 -35.24 -33.91 28.19
CA VAL A 1 -34.97 -32.46 28.13
C VAL A 1 -34.52 -32.15 26.72
N ASN A 2 -35.39 -31.56 25.89
CA ASN A 2 -34.99 -31.11 24.55
C ASN A 2 -34.10 -29.87 24.73
N MET A 3 -32.81 -29.98 24.41
CA MET A 3 -31.97 -28.80 24.24
C MET A 3 -32.60 -27.94 23.14
N ALA A 4 -32.93 -26.69 23.47
CA ALA A 4 -33.36 -25.71 22.47
C ALA A 4 -32.28 -25.63 21.40
N ARG A 5 -32.64 -25.93 20.15
CA ARG A 5 -31.70 -25.82 19.04
C ARG A 5 -31.66 -24.35 18.62
N ILE A 6 -30.49 -23.87 18.19
CA ILE A 6 -30.34 -22.49 17.71
C ILE A 6 -31.36 -22.13 16.61
N PHE A 7 -31.81 -23.13 15.84
CA PHE A 7 -32.81 -22.99 14.78
C PHE A 7 -34.24 -22.81 15.29
N ASP A 8 -34.52 -23.11 16.55
CA ASP A 8 -35.83 -22.92 17.17
C ASP A 8 -36.05 -21.46 17.61
N LEU A 9 -34.98 -20.65 17.68
CA LEU A 9 -35.03 -19.26 18.11
C LEU A 9 -35.89 -18.37 17.19
N PRO A 10 -36.67 -17.42 17.71
CA PRO A 10 -37.32 -16.37 16.92
C PRO A 10 -36.34 -15.62 16.00
N ILE A 11 -36.86 -15.05 14.91
CA ILE A 11 -36.01 -14.42 13.88
C ILE A 11 -35.26 -13.20 14.43
N GLU A 12 -35.85 -12.52 15.41
CA GLU A 12 -35.29 -11.38 16.12
C GLU A 12 -34.06 -11.80 16.94
N LEU A 13 -34.11 -12.96 17.61
CA LEU A 13 -32.97 -13.50 18.34
C LEU A 13 -31.86 -13.99 17.40
N LEU A 14 -32.24 -14.55 16.24
CA LEU A 14 -31.27 -14.92 15.20
C LEU A 14 -30.57 -13.68 14.63
N GLU A 15 -31.31 -12.61 14.34
CA GLU A 15 -30.73 -11.33 13.90
C GLU A 15 -29.77 -10.76 14.97
N SER A 16 -30.15 -10.80 16.24
CA SER A 16 -29.25 -10.42 17.34
C SER A 16 -27.97 -11.26 17.35
N ILE A 17 -28.05 -12.58 17.16
CA ILE A 17 -26.84 -13.44 17.07
C ILE A 17 -25.95 -13.00 15.91
N PHE A 18 -26.53 -12.70 14.74
CA PHE A 18 -25.77 -12.23 13.58
C PHE A 18 -25.00 -10.93 13.87
N HIS A 19 -25.54 -10.01 14.67
CA HIS A 19 -24.86 -8.76 15.03
C HIS A 19 -23.58 -8.94 15.87
N TYR A 20 -23.42 -10.09 16.53
CA TYR A 20 -22.30 -10.42 17.41
C TYR A 20 -21.33 -11.46 16.82
N LEU A 21 -21.46 -11.80 15.54
CA LEU A 21 -20.47 -12.66 14.88
C LEU A 21 -19.12 -11.93 14.74
N GLY A 22 -18.03 -12.67 14.55
CA GLY A 22 -16.68 -12.10 14.56
C GLY A 22 -16.24 -11.52 13.22
N SER A 23 -16.87 -11.94 12.12
CA SER A 23 -16.43 -11.60 10.77
C SER A 23 -17.55 -11.68 9.72
N ILE A 24 -17.29 -11.11 8.55
CA ILE A 24 -18.16 -11.22 7.37
C ILE A 24 -18.33 -12.69 6.96
N GLU A 25 -17.25 -13.48 7.02
CA GLU A 25 -17.28 -14.92 6.74
C GLU A 25 -18.18 -15.68 7.71
N ASP A 26 -18.13 -15.36 9.01
CA ASP A 26 -18.98 -16.01 10.00
C ASP A 26 -20.45 -15.77 9.70
N VAL A 27 -20.81 -14.55 9.28
CA VAL A 27 -22.18 -14.22 8.82
C VAL A 27 -22.58 -15.09 7.64
N HIS A 28 -21.74 -15.17 6.60
CA HIS A 28 -22.07 -15.97 5.42
C HIS A 28 -22.04 -17.49 5.69
N TYR A 29 -21.20 -17.96 6.61
CA TYR A 29 -21.16 -19.36 7.03
C TYR A 29 -22.42 -19.72 7.83
N PHE A 30 -22.77 -18.93 8.85
CA PHE A 30 -23.96 -19.15 9.66
C PHE A 30 -25.26 -19.00 8.84
N GLY A 31 -25.29 -18.06 7.91
CA GLY A 31 -26.39 -17.89 6.95
C GLY A 31 -26.60 -19.10 6.04
N ARG A 32 -25.55 -19.89 5.76
CA ARG A 32 -25.66 -21.13 4.96
C ARG A 32 -26.07 -22.36 5.76
N ALA A 33 -26.11 -22.29 7.09
CA ALA A 33 -26.38 -23.44 7.94
C ALA A 33 -27.81 -23.99 7.78
N CYS A 34 -28.82 -23.14 7.61
CA CYS A 34 -30.19 -23.58 7.34
C CYS A 34 -31.06 -22.52 6.65
N ARG A 35 -32.26 -22.90 6.19
CA ARG A 35 -33.19 -21.99 5.52
C ARG A 35 -33.61 -20.79 6.38
N LYS A 36 -33.70 -20.98 7.70
CA LYS A 36 -34.15 -19.94 8.63
C LYS A 36 -33.07 -18.86 8.83
N THR A 37 -31.81 -19.26 9.04
CA THR A 37 -30.68 -18.31 9.14
C THR A 37 -30.42 -17.61 7.81
N TYR A 38 -30.53 -18.33 6.70
CA TYR A 38 -30.49 -17.73 5.36
C TYR A 38 -31.60 -16.68 5.17
N GLY A 39 -32.79 -16.94 5.72
CA GLY A 39 -33.91 -16.01 5.68
C GLY A 39 -33.63 -14.66 6.34
N VAL A 40 -32.73 -14.59 7.33
CA VAL A 40 -32.31 -13.34 7.97
C VAL A 40 -31.45 -12.52 7.01
N ILE A 41 -30.37 -13.11 6.49
CA ILE A 41 -29.42 -12.41 5.61
C ILE A 41 -29.98 -12.14 4.20
N ARG A 42 -31.07 -12.81 3.81
CA ARG A 42 -31.78 -12.52 2.55
C ARG A 42 -32.51 -11.18 2.58
N ARG A 43 -32.86 -10.66 3.77
CA ARG A 43 -33.51 -9.36 3.92
C ARG A 43 -32.43 -8.28 3.84
N GLN A 44 -32.47 -7.45 2.79
CA GLN A 44 -31.44 -6.44 2.54
C GLN A 44 -31.23 -5.51 3.73
N VAL A 45 -32.30 -5.01 4.34
CA VAL A 45 -32.23 -4.11 5.50
C VAL A 45 -31.53 -4.77 6.69
N SER A 46 -31.90 -6.01 7.03
CA SER A 46 -31.25 -6.77 8.11
C SER A 46 -29.78 -7.07 7.76
N TYR A 47 -29.49 -7.46 6.51
CA TYR A 47 -28.14 -7.78 6.05
C TYR A 47 -27.19 -6.59 6.22
N VAL A 48 -27.56 -5.40 5.71
CA VAL A 48 -26.70 -4.21 5.81
C VAL A 48 -26.53 -3.80 7.27
N LYS A 49 -27.58 -3.90 8.09
CA LYS A 49 -27.49 -3.62 9.52
C LYS A 49 -26.53 -4.57 10.24
N ILE A 50 -26.59 -5.86 9.91
CA ILE A 50 -25.67 -6.89 10.42
C ILE A 50 -24.24 -6.54 10.00
N MET A 51 -24.00 -6.33 8.70
CA MET A 51 -22.66 -6.04 8.19
C MET A 51 -22.07 -4.77 8.77
N ARG A 52 -22.87 -3.71 8.95
CA ARG A 52 -22.46 -2.50 9.65
C ARG A 52 -21.96 -2.79 11.07
N SER A 53 -22.71 -3.58 11.84
CA SER A 53 -22.31 -3.98 13.19
C SER A 53 -20.99 -4.73 13.19
N ILE A 54 -20.84 -5.72 12.29
CA ILE A 54 -19.63 -6.54 12.16
C ILE A 54 -18.43 -5.67 11.78
N ILE A 55 -18.55 -4.88 10.73
CA ILE A 55 -17.46 -4.05 10.21
C ILE A 55 -17.01 -3.01 11.25
N SER A 56 -17.95 -2.42 11.99
CA SER A 56 -17.61 -1.42 13.02
C SER A 56 -16.83 -1.99 14.21
N GLN A 57 -16.89 -3.30 14.44
CA GLN A 57 -16.29 -3.96 15.60
C GLN A 57 -15.09 -4.84 15.25
N ALA A 58 -15.05 -5.38 14.03
CA ALA A 58 -14.06 -6.37 13.68
C ALA A 58 -12.70 -5.72 13.35
N PRO A 59 -11.61 -6.20 13.95
CA PRO A 59 -10.32 -5.51 13.93
C PRO A 59 -9.69 -5.40 12.53
N GLN A 60 -10.04 -6.29 11.60
CA GLN A 60 -9.57 -6.22 10.22
C GLN A 60 -10.05 -4.96 9.49
N HIS A 61 -11.19 -4.41 9.87
CA HIS A 61 -11.81 -3.26 9.20
C HIS A 61 -11.46 -1.90 9.83
N ARG A 62 -10.48 -1.88 10.75
CA ARG A 62 -10.16 -0.67 11.54
C ARG A 62 -9.82 0.56 10.70
N TYR A 63 -9.26 0.38 9.50
CA TYR A 63 -8.95 1.49 8.58
C TYR A 63 -9.95 1.67 7.44
N ASP A 64 -10.91 0.75 7.27
CA ASP A 64 -11.85 0.75 6.14
C ASP A 64 -12.76 1.99 6.14
N TRP A 65 -13.08 2.51 7.32
CA TRP A 65 -13.88 3.72 7.51
C TRP A 65 -13.15 4.96 7.00
N GLN A 66 -11.93 5.19 7.47
CA GLN A 66 -11.10 6.32 7.07
C GLN A 66 -10.73 6.21 5.59
N LEU A 67 -10.46 5.00 5.09
CA LEU A 67 -10.22 4.75 3.68
C LEU A 67 -11.44 5.14 2.83
N SER A 68 -12.65 4.79 3.25
CA SER A 68 -13.84 5.16 2.48
C SER A 68 -14.11 6.68 2.50
N LYS A 69 -13.81 7.35 3.61
CA LYS A 69 -13.87 8.81 3.70
C LYS A 69 -12.83 9.50 2.81
N ILE A 70 -11.59 9.01 2.81
CA ILE A 70 -10.52 9.61 2.00
C ILE A 70 -10.78 9.40 0.51
N GLN A 71 -11.35 8.25 0.12
CA GLN A 71 -11.75 7.98 -1.26
C GLN A 71 -12.89 8.89 -1.73
N ARG A 72 -13.82 9.24 -0.83
CA ARG A 72 -14.82 10.26 -1.12
C ARG A 72 -14.19 11.63 -1.35
N LEU A 73 -13.26 12.04 -0.48
CA LEU A 73 -12.50 13.28 -0.63
C LEU A 73 -11.70 13.30 -1.94
N HIS A 74 -11.07 12.18 -2.30
CA HIS A 74 -10.43 11.98 -3.60
C HIS A 74 -11.42 12.26 -4.74
N GLY A 75 -12.60 11.64 -4.72
CA GLY A 75 -13.65 11.86 -5.73
C GLY A 75 -14.07 13.32 -5.85
N GLU A 76 -14.24 14.02 -4.72
CA GLU A 76 -14.55 15.45 -4.68
C GLU A 76 -13.44 16.31 -5.30
N ILE A 77 -12.17 15.97 -5.03
CA ILE A 77 -11.00 16.63 -5.59
C ILE A 77 -10.94 16.43 -7.11
N VAL A 78 -11.13 15.20 -7.59
CA VAL A 78 -11.13 14.89 -9.02
C VAL A 78 -12.21 15.68 -9.74
N GLU A 79 -13.41 15.76 -9.17
CA GLU A 79 -14.51 16.53 -9.76
C GLU A 79 -14.20 18.03 -9.81
N GLN A 80 -13.63 18.60 -8.74
CA GLN A 80 -13.18 19.99 -8.72
C GLN A 80 -12.13 20.26 -9.80
N MET A 81 -11.19 19.34 -10.00
CA MET A 81 -10.13 19.48 -11.01
C MET A 81 -10.66 19.42 -12.43
N ARG A 82 -11.69 18.59 -12.69
CA ARG A 82 -12.36 18.53 -13.99
C ARG A 82 -13.02 19.86 -14.32
N GLN A 83 -13.65 20.51 -13.34
CA GLN A 83 -14.36 21.78 -13.52
C GLN A 83 -13.42 22.98 -13.65
N SER A 84 -12.41 23.09 -12.79
CA SER A 84 -11.57 24.30 -12.68
C SER A 84 -10.24 24.22 -13.44
N SER A 85 -9.76 23.01 -13.77
CA SER A 85 -8.42 22.77 -14.32
C SER A 85 -7.26 23.41 -13.54
N SER A 86 -7.48 23.74 -12.27
CA SER A 86 -6.49 24.34 -11.36
C SER A 86 -6.07 23.38 -10.25
N GLN A 87 -4.85 23.57 -9.74
CA GLN A 87 -4.36 22.86 -8.55
C GLN A 87 -5.16 23.25 -7.30
N LEU A 88 -5.10 22.41 -6.26
CA LEU A 88 -5.72 22.74 -4.98
C LEU A 88 -4.98 23.92 -4.33
N PRO A 89 -5.70 24.89 -3.74
CA PRO A 89 -5.06 25.99 -3.03
C PRO A 89 -4.26 25.46 -1.84
N ALA A 90 -3.07 26.01 -1.62
CA ALA A 90 -2.23 25.67 -0.47
C ALA A 90 -2.24 26.83 0.54
N THR A 91 -2.76 26.60 1.73
CA THR A 91 -2.83 27.62 2.78
C THR A 91 -1.42 28.00 3.22
N GLN A 92 -1.15 29.31 3.28
CA GLN A 92 0.13 29.84 3.73
C GLN A 92 0.10 30.12 5.23
N ASN A 93 1.18 29.78 5.93
CA ASN A 93 1.28 29.98 7.38
C ASN A 93 1.33 31.48 7.71
N ALA A 94 0.19 32.05 8.08
CA ALA A 94 0.04 33.44 8.50
C ALA A 94 -0.96 33.55 9.68
N PRO A 95 -0.81 34.56 10.55
CA PRO A 95 -1.68 34.72 11.72
C PRO A 95 -3.15 34.88 11.33
N GLY A 96 -4.04 34.09 11.94
CA GLY A 96 -5.49 34.17 11.72
C GLY A 96 -6.00 33.53 10.42
N VAL A 97 -5.16 32.77 9.70
CA VAL A 97 -5.58 32.10 8.47
C VAL A 97 -6.40 30.85 8.78
N THR A 98 -7.57 30.76 8.15
CA THR A 98 -8.41 29.56 8.15
C THR A 98 -7.88 28.54 7.15
N VAL A 99 -7.64 27.32 7.63
CA VAL A 99 -7.30 26.14 6.82
C VAL A 99 -8.36 25.93 5.73
N ASN A 100 -7.95 25.60 4.51
CA ASN A 100 -8.89 25.45 3.41
C ASN A 100 -9.68 24.12 3.51
N GLN A 101 -10.74 24.00 2.72
CA GLN A 101 -11.65 22.85 2.81
C GLN A 101 -10.97 21.50 2.55
N TRP A 102 -9.95 21.45 1.67
CA TRP A 102 -9.26 20.21 1.31
C TRP A 102 -8.33 19.76 2.43
N GLU A 103 -7.58 20.70 3.02
CA GLU A 103 -6.76 20.47 4.19
C GLU A 103 -7.60 20.04 5.41
N ASN A 104 -8.75 20.68 5.64
CA ASN A 104 -9.68 20.27 6.68
C ASN A 104 -10.30 18.89 6.39
N GLY A 105 -10.55 18.61 5.11
CA GLY A 105 -11.02 17.32 4.62
C GLY A 105 -10.06 16.18 5.00
N LEU A 106 -8.75 16.37 4.82
CA LEU A 106 -7.73 15.38 5.18
C LEU A 106 -7.79 14.97 6.66
N VAL A 107 -7.87 15.95 7.56
CA VAL A 107 -7.97 15.70 9.00
C VAL A 107 -9.31 15.04 9.35
N THR A 108 -10.40 15.51 8.77
CA THR A 108 -11.75 14.99 9.05
C THR A 108 -11.96 13.57 8.52
N ALA A 109 -11.32 13.23 7.39
CA ALA A 109 -11.37 11.91 6.79
C ALA A 109 -10.61 10.87 7.62
N THR A 110 -9.51 11.28 8.26
CA THR A 110 -8.67 10.39 9.09
C THR A 110 -9.08 10.34 10.55
N ALA A 111 -9.85 11.32 11.03
CA ALA A 111 -10.36 11.33 12.39
C ALA A 111 -11.20 10.08 12.71
N PRO A 112 -11.09 9.54 13.95
CA PRO A 112 -11.87 8.39 14.37
C PRO A 112 -13.38 8.67 14.30
N GLY A 113 -14.16 7.63 14.01
CA GLY A 113 -15.62 7.75 13.96
C GLY A 113 -16.19 8.08 15.35
N ALA A 114 -16.83 9.24 15.51
CA ALA A 114 -17.41 9.70 16.78
C ALA A 114 -18.75 9.02 17.16
N CYS A 115 -19.12 7.92 16.49
CA CYS A 115 -20.45 7.34 16.63
C CYS A 115 -20.50 6.28 17.73
N VAL A 116 -21.37 6.48 18.73
CA VAL A 116 -21.51 5.57 19.88
C VAL A 116 -22.23 4.26 19.51
N SER A 117 -23.06 4.25 18.45
CA SER A 117 -23.81 3.07 18.03
C SER A 117 -23.18 2.43 16.78
N ALA A 118 -22.84 1.16 16.92
CA ALA A 118 -22.28 0.29 15.88
C ALA A 118 -23.23 0.08 14.69
N ASP A 119 -24.52 0.33 14.84
CA ASP A 119 -25.55 0.12 13.82
C ASP A 119 -26.12 1.42 13.21
N CYS A 120 -25.54 2.59 13.53
CA CYS A 120 -26.04 3.88 13.10
C CYS A 120 -25.88 4.11 11.58
N SER A 121 -27.00 4.09 10.86
CA SER A 121 -27.04 4.33 9.40
C SER A 121 -26.68 5.76 8.97
N ARG A 122 -26.78 6.73 9.88
CA ARG A 122 -26.34 8.12 9.61
C ARG A 122 -24.83 8.25 9.65
N CYS A 123 -24.20 7.55 10.59
CA CYS A 123 -22.75 7.53 10.74
C CYS A 123 -22.12 6.60 9.70
N TRP A 124 -22.77 5.47 9.40
CA TRP A 124 -22.28 4.46 8.45
C TRP A 124 -23.33 4.22 7.36
N PRO A 125 -23.34 5.06 6.31
CA PRO A 125 -24.26 4.92 5.18
C PRO A 125 -24.16 3.54 4.50
N ASP A 126 -25.28 3.06 3.95
CA ASP A 126 -25.38 1.72 3.34
C ASP A 126 -24.41 1.54 2.16
N ASP A 127 -24.24 2.57 1.32
CA ASP A 127 -23.28 2.61 0.20
C ASP A 127 -21.86 2.33 0.68
N MET A 128 -21.44 2.96 1.78
CA MET A 128 -20.11 2.74 2.33
C MET A 128 -19.92 1.31 2.84
N ILE A 129 -20.96 0.71 3.44
CA ILE A 129 -20.90 -0.68 3.87
C ILE A 129 -20.71 -1.62 2.68
N TYR A 130 -21.41 -1.38 1.57
CA TYR A 130 -21.23 -2.16 0.36
C TYR A 130 -19.83 -1.99 -0.24
N ASP A 131 -19.28 -0.78 -0.25
CA ASP A 131 -17.90 -0.53 -0.70
C ASP A 131 -16.89 -1.31 0.13
N MET A 132 -17.04 -1.32 1.46
CA MET A 132 -16.17 -2.09 2.36
C MET A 132 -16.30 -3.60 2.15
N LEU A 133 -17.51 -4.12 1.91
CA LEU A 133 -17.74 -5.53 1.59
C LEU A 133 -17.08 -5.91 0.26
N ALA A 134 -17.25 -5.07 -0.77
CA ALA A 134 -16.63 -5.27 -2.08
C ALA A 134 -15.10 -5.22 -1.97
N ARG A 135 -14.55 -4.26 -1.22
CA ARG A 135 -13.12 -4.12 -0.94
C ARG A 135 -12.58 -5.37 -0.23
N TYR A 136 -13.24 -5.82 0.83
CA TYR A 136 -12.83 -6.99 1.59
C TYR A 136 -12.74 -8.25 0.73
N GLN A 137 -13.68 -8.45 -0.20
CA GLN A 137 -13.63 -9.58 -1.13
C GLN A 137 -12.61 -9.38 -2.25
N GLY A 138 -12.55 -8.19 -2.84
CA GLY A 138 -11.65 -7.89 -3.97
C GLY A 138 -10.17 -8.02 -3.60
N LEU A 139 -9.78 -7.59 -2.40
CA LEU A 139 -8.38 -7.64 -1.94
C LEU A 139 -7.88 -9.06 -1.61
N ARG A 140 -8.75 -10.08 -1.58
CA ARG A 140 -8.35 -11.48 -1.37
C ARG A 140 -7.48 -12.04 -2.51
N VAL A 141 -7.52 -11.40 -3.67
CA VAL A 141 -6.60 -11.72 -4.77
C VAL A 141 -5.16 -11.52 -4.33
N LEU A 142 -4.85 -10.45 -3.59
CA LEU A 142 -3.50 -10.18 -3.07
C LEU A 142 -3.06 -11.21 -2.02
N GLU A 143 -3.98 -11.68 -1.16
CA GLU A 143 -3.71 -12.80 -0.23
C GLU A 143 -3.29 -14.05 -1.01
N THR A 144 -4.02 -14.38 -2.07
CA THR A 144 -3.74 -15.55 -2.91
C THR A 144 -2.37 -15.43 -3.58
N LEU A 145 -2.01 -14.24 -4.05
CA LEU A 145 -0.73 -13.97 -4.69
C LEU A 145 0.45 -14.04 -3.72
N TRP A 146 0.30 -13.47 -2.52
CA TRP A 146 1.32 -13.55 -1.47
C TRP A 146 1.64 -15.01 -1.12
N LEU A 147 0.62 -15.87 -1.10
CA LEU A 147 0.75 -17.29 -0.80
C LEU A 147 1.21 -18.12 -2.01
N LYS A 148 1.25 -17.56 -3.23
CA LYS A 148 1.57 -18.30 -4.46
C LYS A 148 3.00 -18.84 -4.45
N ARG A 149 3.98 -18.03 -4.02
CA ARG A 149 5.38 -18.44 -3.84
C ARG A 149 6.07 -17.70 -2.70
N GLN A 150 7.11 -18.31 -2.13
CA GLN A 150 8.01 -17.64 -1.20
C GLN A 150 8.85 -16.61 -1.96
N LEU A 151 8.76 -15.35 -1.54
CA LEU A 151 9.55 -14.25 -2.09
C LEU A 151 10.86 -14.12 -1.31
N ILE A 152 11.93 -13.78 -2.02
CA ILE A 152 13.25 -13.46 -1.45
C ILE A 152 13.65 -12.02 -1.82
N ALA A 153 14.79 -11.54 -1.30
CA ALA A 153 15.29 -10.18 -1.58
C ALA A 153 15.31 -9.83 -3.08
N ALA A 154 15.77 -10.76 -3.94
CA ALA A 154 15.82 -10.58 -5.40
C ALA A 154 14.44 -10.56 -6.11
N ASP A 155 13.34 -10.76 -5.38
CA ASP A 155 11.98 -10.59 -5.88
C ASP A 155 11.42 -9.18 -5.60
N PHE A 156 12.22 -8.26 -5.07
CA PHE A 156 11.85 -6.86 -4.84
C PHE A 156 12.75 -5.93 -5.65
N LEU A 157 12.16 -4.86 -6.19
CA LEU A 157 12.84 -3.78 -6.90
C LEU A 157 12.35 -2.43 -6.36
N ALA A 158 13.25 -1.63 -5.80
CA ALA A 158 12.94 -0.27 -5.33
C ALA A 158 13.33 0.81 -6.37
N ALA A 159 12.76 2.01 -6.25
CA ALA A 159 13.07 3.10 -7.18
C ALA A 159 14.46 3.71 -6.95
N ASP A 160 14.95 3.64 -5.71
CA ASP A 160 16.27 4.10 -5.25
C ASP A 160 17.30 2.95 -5.17
N GLU A 161 17.02 1.83 -5.83
CA GLU A 161 17.94 0.69 -5.88
C GLU A 161 19.10 0.94 -6.84
N GLY A 162 20.32 0.71 -6.34
CA GLY A 162 21.56 0.87 -7.10
C GLY A 162 22.08 2.31 -7.16
N VAL A 163 23.37 2.44 -7.46
CA VAL A 163 24.02 3.76 -7.64
C VAL A 163 24.05 4.16 -9.12
N ASP A 164 23.99 3.17 -10.02
CA ASP A 164 24.02 3.36 -11.46
C ASP A 164 22.86 2.68 -12.18
N ALA A 165 22.76 2.94 -13.49
CA ALA A 165 21.68 2.45 -14.32
C ALA A 165 21.70 0.93 -14.48
N ASP A 166 22.90 0.31 -14.45
CA ASP A 166 23.05 -1.12 -14.71
C ASP A 166 22.47 -1.94 -13.56
N ASP A 167 22.67 -1.51 -12.31
CA ASP A 167 22.07 -2.11 -11.13
C ASP A 167 20.53 -2.16 -11.22
N LEU A 168 19.90 -1.01 -11.49
CA LEU A 168 18.44 -0.90 -11.57
C LEU A 168 17.86 -1.73 -12.73
N ILE A 169 18.51 -1.72 -13.88
CA ILE A 169 18.12 -2.52 -15.06
C ILE A 169 18.27 -4.02 -14.74
N HIS A 170 19.36 -4.40 -14.11
CA HIS A 170 19.62 -5.79 -13.71
C HIS A 170 18.60 -6.28 -12.67
N GLY A 171 18.22 -5.44 -11.71
CA GLY A 171 17.18 -5.73 -10.73
C GLY A 171 15.83 -6.02 -11.40
N LEU A 172 15.40 -5.17 -12.34
CA LEU A 172 14.16 -5.40 -13.12
C LEU A 172 14.22 -6.71 -13.92
N GLN A 173 15.32 -6.96 -14.63
CA GLN A 173 15.50 -8.18 -15.42
C GLN A 173 15.51 -9.43 -14.53
N SER A 174 16.12 -9.35 -13.35
CA SER A 174 16.18 -10.45 -12.39
C SER A 174 14.80 -10.77 -11.82
N LEU A 175 14.03 -9.75 -11.45
CA LEU A 175 12.65 -9.90 -11.00
C LEU A 175 11.78 -10.61 -12.05
N VAL A 176 11.80 -10.12 -13.29
CA VAL A 176 11.00 -10.69 -14.39
C VAL A 176 11.43 -12.13 -14.68
N ARG A 177 12.73 -12.39 -14.84
CA ARG A 177 13.26 -13.73 -15.11
C ARG A 177 12.86 -14.72 -14.02
N ARG A 178 12.90 -14.33 -12.75
CA ARG A 178 12.50 -15.20 -11.63
C ARG A 178 11.03 -15.58 -11.70
N GLU A 179 10.14 -14.66 -12.07
CA GLU A 179 8.72 -15.00 -12.26
C GLU A 179 8.50 -15.92 -13.47
N GLU A 180 9.25 -15.73 -14.56
CA GLU A 180 9.21 -16.64 -15.73
C GLU A 180 9.65 -18.06 -15.33
N THR A 181 10.80 -18.21 -14.69
CA THR A 181 11.30 -19.50 -14.17
C THR A 181 10.30 -20.16 -13.21
N PHE A 182 9.56 -19.37 -12.42
CA PHE A 182 8.48 -19.89 -11.59
C PHE A 182 7.28 -20.40 -12.40
N LYS A 183 6.84 -19.63 -13.40
CA LYS A 183 5.72 -20.00 -14.28
C LYS A 183 6.02 -21.24 -15.12
N ASP A 184 7.28 -21.41 -15.51
CA ASP A 184 7.75 -22.58 -16.26
C ASP A 184 7.90 -23.84 -15.39
N GLY A 185 7.71 -23.71 -14.06
CA GLY A 185 7.80 -24.83 -13.11
C GLY A 185 9.22 -25.23 -12.74
N GLU A 186 10.22 -24.48 -13.19
CA GLU A 186 11.64 -24.70 -12.89
C GLU A 186 12.01 -24.25 -11.46
N MET A 187 11.23 -23.34 -10.88
CA MET A 187 11.37 -22.90 -9.49
C MET A 187 10.23 -23.42 -8.63
N ALA A 188 10.57 -24.05 -7.50
CA ALA A 188 9.59 -24.48 -6.51
C ALA A 188 8.88 -23.28 -5.88
N SER A 189 7.60 -23.46 -5.53
CA SER A 189 6.80 -22.45 -4.81
C SER A 189 7.36 -22.12 -3.42
N ARG A 190 8.14 -23.01 -2.82
CA ARG A 190 8.81 -22.82 -1.52
C ARG A 190 10.27 -23.21 -1.65
N CYS A 191 11.14 -22.51 -0.94
CA CYS A 191 12.56 -22.82 -0.93
C CYS A 191 12.80 -24.15 -0.20
N HIS A 192 13.50 -25.07 -0.86
CA HIS A 192 13.85 -26.38 -0.29
C HIS A 192 14.79 -26.25 0.92
N ASN A 193 15.56 -25.16 0.99
CA ASN A 193 16.47 -24.87 2.09
C ASN A 193 15.77 -24.28 3.33
N THR A 194 14.49 -23.94 3.24
CA THR A 194 13.68 -23.46 4.38
C THR A 194 12.46 -24.37 4.57
N PRO A 195 12.66 -25.66 4.92
CA PRO A 195 11.58 -26.66 4.99
C PRO A 195 10.46 -26.28 5.98
N GLU A 196 10.74 -25.47 6.99
CA GLU A 196 9.76 -24.94 7.94
C GLU A 196 8.67 -24.08 7.27
N THR A 197 8.97 -23.48 6.11
CA THR A 197 8.03 -22.67 5.33
C THR A 197 7.13 -23.50 4.41
N ALA A 198 7.40 -24.80 4.24
CA ALA A 198 6.67 -25.68 3.33
C ALA A 198 5.16 -25.77 3.67
N PHE A 199 4.81 -25.55 4.95
CA PHE A 199 3.43 -25.61 5.44
C PHE A 199 2.67 -24.28 5.36
N TYR A 200 3.33 -23.19 4.95
CA TYR A 200 2.75 -21.85 4.89
C TYR A 200 2.00 -21.65 3.58
N THR A 201 0.92 -22.40 3.39
CA THR A 201 0.11 -22.40 2.16
C THR A 201 -1.22 -21.68 2.31
N THR A 202 -1.63 -21.38 3.54
CA THR A 202 -2.89 -20.71 3.85
C THR A 202 -2.75 -19.78 5.05
N PHE A 203 -3.56 -18.73 5.06
CA PHE A 203 -3.73 -17.90 6.24
C PHE A 203 -4.82 -18.43 7.16
N ARG A 204 -4.55 -18.36 8.47
CA ARG A 204 -5.59 -18.47 9.50
C ARG A 204 -6.38 -17.17 9.57
N THR A 205 -7.52 -17.20 10.27
CA THR A 205 -8.41 -16.03 10.39
C THR A 205 -7.69 -14.79 10.91
N ASP A 206 -6.79 -14.94 11.88
CA ASP A 206 -5.99 -13.83 12.42
C ASP A 206 -5.01 -13.25 11.38
N HIS A 207 -4.27 -14.12 10.67
CA HIS A 207 -3.35 -13.70 9.61
C HIS A 207 -4.08 -12.96 8.50
N ARG A 208 -5.25 -13.45 8.07
CA ARG A 208 -6.09 -12.75 7.08
C ARG A 208 -6.56 -11.40 7.59
N ALA A 209 -6.98 -11.32 8.85
CA ALA A 209 -7.44 -10.08 9.45
C ALA A 209 -6.33 -9.02 9.48
N ARG A 210 -5.11 -9.42 9.85
CA ARG A 210 -3.93 -8.55 9.84
C ARG A 210 -3.52 -8.15 8.43
N PHE A 211 -3.50 -9.10 7.49
CA PHE A 211 -3.18 -8.85 6.07
C PHE A 211 -4.12 -7.83 5.43
N HIS A 212 -5.44 -7.98 5.61
CA HIS A 212 -6.43 -7.01 5.11
C HIS A 212 -6.26 -5.62 5.73
N ALA A 213 -6.02 -5.56 7.04
CA ALA A 213 -5.80 -4.29 7.72
C ALA A 213 -4.51 -3.60 7.26
N ALA A 214 -3.43 -4.34 7.03
CA ALA A 214 -2.18 -3.80 6.52
C ALA A 214 -2.35 -3.25 5.08
N ILE A 215 -3.07 -3.95 4.20
CA ILE A 215 -3.38 -3.44 2.85
C ILE A 215 -4.20 -2.16 2.92
N THR A 216 -5.26 -2.13 3.72
CA THR A 216 -6.10 -0.93 3.84
C THR A 216 -5.36 0.23 4.50
N HIS A 217 -4.41 -0.03 5.39
CA HIS A 217 -3.53 0.99 5.96
C HIS A 217 -2.58 1.58 4.91
N VAL A 218 -1.87 0.74 4.16
CA VAL A 218 -0.97 1.16 3.08
C VAL A 218 -1.75 1.95 2.01
N TRP A 219 -2.94 1.47 1.63
CA TRP A 219 -3.81 2.18 0.71
C TRP A 219 -4.20 3.57 1.25
N LEU A 220 -4.65 3.65 2.50
CA LEU A 220 -5.01 4.91 3.12
C LEU A 220 -3.87 5.93 3.14
N LEU A 221 -2.63 5.50 3.43
CA LEU A 221 -1.45 6.37 3.35
C LEU A 221 -1.15 6.82 1.92
N ASN A 222 -1.36 5.97 0.92
CA ASN A 222 -1.20 6.34 -0.48
C ASN A 222 -2.28 7.31 -0.97
N GLU A 223 -3.52 7.20 -0.50
CA GLU A 223 -4.56 8.21 -0.77
C GLU A 223 -4.19 9.57 -0.16
N LEU A 224 -3.64 9.58 1.06
CA LEU A 224 -3.12 10.82 1.67
C LEU A 224 -2.00 11.42 0.82
N ARG A 225 -1.02 10.60 0.42
CA ARG A 225 0.07 11.02 -0.47
C ARG A 225 -0.46 11.58 -1.78
N TRP A 226 -1.41 10.89 -2.41
CA TRP A 226 -2.03 11.31 -3.66
C TRP A 226 -2.70 12.68 -3.50
N ILE A 227 -3.51 12.90 -2.46
CA ILE A 227 -4.14 14.21 -2.22
C ILE A 227 -3.06 15.30 -2.04
N LEU A 228 -1.97 14.99 -1.34
CA LEU A 228 -0.86 15.94 -1.14
C LEU A 228 -0.17 16.33 -2.45
N THR A 229 -0.06 15.44 -3.44
CA THR A 229 0.53 15.78 -4.75
C THR A 229 -0.22 16.90 -5.48
N ASN A 230 -1.52 17.04 -5.20
CA ASN A 230 -2.47 17.86 -5.93
C ASN A 230 -2.55 19.33 -5.46
N PHE A 231 -1.92 19.66 -4.33
CA PHE A 231 -1.78 21.03 -3.87
C PHE A 231 -0.85 21.85 -4.79
N ALA A 232 -1.05 23.16 -4.82
CA ALA A 232 -0.29 24.09 -5.67
C ALA A 232 1.23 23.84 -5.63
N TYR A 233 1.91 23.93 -6.78
CA TYR A 233 3.37 23.78 -6.88
C TYR A 233 3.97 24.82 -7.82
N PRO A 234 5.08 25.49 -7.44
CA PRO A 234 5.74 25.44 -6.14
C PRO A 234 5.01 26.26 -5.07
N SER A 235 4.96 25.78 -3.82
CA SER A 235 4.43 26.51 -2.66
C SER A 235 5.15 26.06 -1.38
N ARG A 236 5.02 26.85 -0.29
CA ARG A 236 5.33 26.32 1.04
C ARG A 236 4.34 25.21 1.39
N PHE A 237 4.80 24.22 2.14
CA PHE A 237 4.05 22.99 2.45
C PHE A 237 3.83 22.76 3.96
N ASP A 238 4.15 23.76 4.80
CA ASP A 238 4.19 23.62 6.26
C ASP A 238 2.83 23.23 6.86
N VAL A 239 1.74 23.82 6.34
CA VAL A 239 0.38 23.54 6.81
C VAL A 239 -0.02 22.12 6.45
N GLN A 240 0.28 21.68 5.22
CA GLN A 240 -0.06 20.34 4.74
C GLN A 240 0.74 19.27 5.49
N VAL A 241 2.01 19.52 5.81
CA VAL A 241 2.82 18.65 6.68
C VAL A 241 2.22 18.58 8.08
N ALA A 242 1.76 19.69 8.66
CA ALA A 242 1.07 19.67 9.95
C ALA A 242 -0.24 18.86 9.92
N MET A 243 -1.04 18.96 8.85
CA MET A 243 -2.25 18.16 8.67
C MET A 243 -1.92 16.67 8.49
N LEU A 244 -0.86 16.35 7.76
CA LEU A 244 -0.36 15.00 7.59
C LEU A 244 0.09 14.39 8.93
N GLU A 245 0.76 15.15 9.80
CA GLU A 245 1.11 14.69 11.15
C GLU A 245 -0.13 14.36 11.99
N MET A 246 -1.15 15.22 11.95
CA MET A 246 -2.43 14.95 12.62
C MET A 246 -3.12 13.71 12.06
N ALA A 247 -3.12 13.55 10.74
CA ALA A 247 -3.64 12.36 10.08
C ALA A 247 -2.90 11.10 10.54
N LYS A 248 -1.56 11.10 10.51
CA LYS A 248 -0.73 9.99 11.01
C LYS A 248 -1.05 9.66 12.46
N GLN A 249 -1.22 10.66 13.33
CA GLN A 249 -1.59 10.43 14.72
C GLN A 249 -2.96 9.74 14.86
N ASN A 250 -3.97 10.23 14.14
CA ASN A 250 -5.31 9.62 14.14
C ASN A 250 -5.27 8.14 13.71
N LEU A 251 -4.41 7.79 12.74
CA LEU A 251 -4.25 6.40 12.30
C LEU A 251 -3.48 5.56 13.33
N ARG A 252 -2.44 6.12 13.95
CA ARG A 252 -1.66 5.45 15.00
C ARG A 252 -2.51 5.08 16.21
N ASP A 253 -3.49 5.92 16.56
CA ASP A 253 -4.41 5.69 17.68
C ASP A 253 -5.37 4.51 17.43
N GLN A 254 -5.48 4.02 16.20
CA GLN A 254 -6.31 2.88 15.81
C GLN A 254 -5.54 1.55 15.77
N ARG A 255 -4.22 1.59 15.96
CA ARG A 255 -3.38 0.39 16.00
C ARG A 255 -3.75 -0.49 17.19
N ARG A 256 -3.69 -1.79 16.99
CA ARG A 256 -4.00 -2.78 18.03
C ARG A 256 -2.73 -3.36 18.63
N GLU A 257 -1.81 -3.75 17.76
CA GLU A 257 -0.52 -4.34 18.11
C GLU A 257 0.57 -3.51 17.42
N PRO A 258 1.05 -2.40 18.02
CA PRO A 258 1.77 -1.36 17.29
C PRO A 258 2.95 -1.87 16.48
N LEU A 259 3.86 -2.66 17.07
CA LEU A 259 5.01 -3.20 16.31
C LEU A 259 4.55 -4.13 15.19
N LEU A 260 3.57 -4.98 15.48
CA LEU A 260 3.11 -5.97 14.51
C LEU A 260 2.42 -5.30 13.33
N ASP A 261 1.57 -4.31 13.59
CA ASP A 261 0.87 -3.52 12.59
C ASP A 261 1.85 -2.80 11.65
N GLU A 262 2.98 -2.29 12.17
CA GLU A 262 4.01 -1.64 11.34
C GLU A 262 4.80 -2.64 10.50
N LEU A 263 5.22 -3.79 11.05
CA LEU A 263 5.91 -4.85 10.29
C LEU A 263 5.02 -5.39 9.17
N ASP A 264 3.75 -5.62 9.48
CA ASP A 264 2.72 -6.08 8.56
C ASP A 264 2.53 -5.07 7.42
N SER A 265 2.47 -3.78 7.74
CA SER A 265 2.35 -2.70 6.74
C SER A 265 3.59 -2.57 5.87
N HIS A 266 4.80 -2.72 6.43
CA HIS A 266 6.05 -2.71 5.68
C HIS A 266 6.12 -3.87 4.69
N ALA A 267 5.76 -5.08 5.13
CA ALA A 267 5.72 -6.27 4.29
C ALA A 267 4.75 -6.11 3.12
N ILE A 268 3.55 -5.58 3.38
CA ILE A 268 2.55 -5.30 2.34
C ILE A 268 2.99 -4.20 1.39
N PHE A 269 3.61 -3.13 1.88
CA PHE A 269 4.12 -2.07 1.02
C PHE A 269 5.14 -2.60 0.01
N LYS A 270 6.15 -3.34 0.49
CA LYS A 270 7.14 -3.98 -0.38
C LYS A 270 6.50 -4.99 -1.32
N PHE A 271 5.53 -5.78 -0.85
CA PHE A 271 4.80 -6.70 -1.72
C PHE A 271 4.12 -6.02 -2.89
N ILE A 272 3.34 -4.98 -2.61
CA ILE A 272 2.52 -4.33 -3.63
C ILE A 272 3.41 -3.51 -4.57
N TYR A 273 4.33 -2.72 -4.02
CA TYR A 273 5.02 -1.70 -4.80
C TYR A 273 6.46 -2.04 -5.22
N HIS A 274 7.12 -2.97 -4.52
CA HIS A 274 8.48 -3.40 -4.90
C HIS A 274 8.45 -4.75 -5.60
N HIS A 275 7.42 -5.57 -5.40
CA HIS A 275 7.28 -6.85 -6.08
C HIS A 275 6.23 -6.81 -7.20
N LEU A 276 4.95 -6.65 -6.88
CA LEU A 276 3.87 -6.77 -7.86
C LEU A 276 3.91 -5.65 -8.91
N PHE A 277 4.00 -4.39 -8.50
CA PHE A 277 3.99 -3.28 -9.46
C PHE A 277 5.13 -3.36 -10.49
N PRO A 278 6.41 -3.52 -10.11
CA PRO A 278 7.50 -3.59 -11.08
C PRO A 278 7.42 -4.83 -11.96
N LEU A 279 6.97 -5.97 -11.41
CA LEU A 279 6.81 -7.22 -12.15
C LEU A 279 5.82 -7.08 -13.33
N HIS A 280 4.74 -6.32 -13.12
CA HIS A 280 3.68 -6.13 -14.12
C HIS A 280 3.81 -4.82 -14.92
N SER A 281 4.91 -4.09 -14.71
CA SER A 281 5.19 -2.79 -15.34
C SER A 281 5.28 -2.83 -16.87
N HIS A 282 5.69 -3.96 -17.45
CA HIS A 282 5.83 -4.13 -18.90
C HIS A 282 4.53 -3.85 -19.67
N THR A 283 3.37 -4.03 -19.05
CA THR A 283 2.07 -3.70 -19.66
C THR A 283 1.86 -2.22 -19.89
N LEU A 284 2.61 -1.36 -19.19
CA LEU A 284 2.56 0.10 -19.31
C LEU A 284 3.78 0.69 -20.02
N ALA A 285 4.75 -0.15 -20.42
CA ALA A 285 5.98 0.29 -21.05
C ALA A 285 5.77 0.78 -22.49
N ASP A 286 6.73 1.57 -22.98
CA ASP A 286 6.87 2.02 -24.37
C ASP A 286 5.64 2.72 -24.97
N ARG A 287 4.85 3.37 -24.11
CA ARG A 287 3.70 4.18 -24.54
C ARG A 287 4.15 5.57 -24.98
N ASP A 288 3.19 6.30 -25.54
CA ASP A 288 3.40 7.71 -25.89
C ASP A 288 3.94 8.52 -24.70
N SER A 289 4.84 9.45 -24.95
CA SER A 289 5.45 10.29 -23.91
C SER A 289 4.43 11.07 -23.07
N SER A 290 3.23 11.35 -23.58
CA SER A 290 2.16 11.96 -22.79
C SER A 290 1.65 11.07 -21.65
N SER A 291 1.93 9.77 -21.70
CA SER A 291 1.62 8.79 -20.65
C SER A 291 2.62 8.81 -19.49
N LEU A 292 3.74 9.54 -19.60
CA LEU A 292 4.62 9.77 -18.46
C LEU A 292 3.82 10.51 -17.35
N PRO A 293 4.04 10.20 -16.07
CA PRO A 293 5.10 9.35 -15.51
C PRO A 293 4.75 7.85 -15.45
N PHE A 294 3.67 7.39 -16.09
CA PHE A 294 3.17 6.01 -16.01
C PHE A 294 3.61 5.13 -17.17
N THR A 295 4.67 5.50 -17.85
CA THR A 295 5.34 4.67 -18.86
C THR A 295 6.84 4.86 -18.73
N PHE A 296 7.62 3.98 -19.35
CA PHE A 296 9.07 4.07 -19.45
C PHE A 296 9.53 3.34 -20.71
N SER A 297 10.77 3.59 -21.13
CA SER A 297 11.37 2.92 -22.28
C SER A 297 11.98 1.59 -21.85
N THR A 298 11.64 0.49 -22.52
CA THR A 298 12.33 -0.82 -22.34
C THR A 298 13.58 -0.96 -23.20
N ASP A 299 13.80 -0.04 -24.15
CA ASP A 299 15.05 0.04 -24.89
C ASP A 299 16.17 0.62 -24.00
N PHE A 300 16.74 -0.26 -23.19
CA PHE A 300 17.92 0.01 -22.37
C PHE A 300 19.22 -0.01 -23.18
N GLN A 301 19.21 -0.44 -24.44
CA GLN A 301 20.42 -0.56 -25.26
C GLN A 301 20.83 0.78 -25.86
N THR A 302 19.86 1.61 -26.27
CA THR A 302 20.14 2.90 -26.90
C THR A 302 20.72 3.93 -25.94
N ASP A 303 20.21 3.98 -24.70
CA ASP A 303 20.68 4.90 -23.65
C ASP A 303 20.27 4.35 -22.27
N PRO A 304 21.09 3.48 -21.66
CA PRO A 304 20.75 2.81 -20.40
C PRO A 304 20.43 3.80 -19.28
N ALA A 305 21.24 4.86 -19.13
CA ALA A 305 21.09 5.86 -18.10
C ALA A 305 19.78 6.65 -18.24
N TYR A 306 19.44 7.08 -19.45
CA TYR A 306 18.19 7.80 -19.69
C TYR A 306 16.95 6.90 -19.50
N SER A 307 16.96 5.67 -20.02
CA SER A 307 15.86 4.73 -19.85
C SER A 307 15.66 4.33 -18.39
N ALA A 308 16.75 4.09 -17.65
CA ALA A 308 16.71 3.81 -16.21
C ALA A 308 16.16 4.98 -15.39
N ARG A 309 16.46 6.23 -15.75
CA ARG A 309 15.83 7.42 -15.13
C ARG A 309 14.32 7.46 -15.34
N LEU A 310 13.83 7.08 -16.52
CA LEU A 310 12.40 6.99 -16.77
C LEU A 310 11.77 5.85 -15.95
N LEU A 311 12.48 4.74 -15.79
CA LEU A 311 12.07 3.65 -14.89
C LEU A 311 11.99 4.13 -13.43
N GLN A 312 12.97 4.88 -12.91
CA GLN A 312 12.90 5.46 -11.55
C GLN A 312 11.67 6.36 -11.36
N LEU A 313 11.38 7.22 -12.35
CA LEU A 313 10.18 8.05 -12.35
C LEU A 313 8.92 7.19 -12.31
N PHE A 314 8.87 6.15 -13.14
CA PHE A 314 7.75 5.21 -13.22
C PHE A 314 7.51 4.48 -11.90
N LEU A 315 8.56 3.93 -11.27
CA LEU A 315 8.49 3.26 -9.98
C LEU A 315 8.00 4.20 -8.87
N SER A 316 8.57 5.40 -8.81
CA SER A 316 8.18 6.45 -7.85
C SER A 316 6.73 6.91 -8.01
N ALA A 317 6.28 7.04 -9.27
CA ALA A 317 4.92 7.40 -9.59
C ALA A 317 3.95 6.25 -9.28
N GLY A 318 4.34 5.01 -9.55
CA GLY A 318 3.61 3.80 -9.18
C GLY A 318 3.17 3.80 -7.73
N GLN A 319 4.14 3.97 -6.83
CA GLN A 319 3.93 4.07 -5.39
C GLN A 319 3.01 5.22 -4.94
N THR A 320 2.88 6.25 -5.76
CA THR A 320 2.14 7.47 -5.43
C THR A 320 0.71 7.46 -5.95
N TYR A 321 0.50 6.92 -7.15
CA TYR A 321 -0.74 7.08 -7.90
C TYR A 321 -1.51 5.77 -8.10
N PHE A 322 -0.85 4.62 -8.10
CA PHE A 322 -1.54 3.34 -8.23
C PHE A 322 -2.00 2.87 -6.85
N GLN A 323 -3.30 2.58 -6.75
CA GLN A 323 -3.89 1.98 -5.57
C GLN A 323 -3.91 0.45 -5.70
N PRO A 324 -4.07 -0.31 -4.60
CA PRO A 324 -4.11 -1.77 -4.66
C PRO A 324 -5.07 -2.36 -5.72
N PRO A 325 -6.28 -1.81 -5.97
CA PRO A 325 -7.12 -2.26 -7.08
C PRO A 325 -6.50 -2.06 -8.46
N ASP A 326 -5.80 -0.94 -8.68
CA ASP A 326 -5.13 -0.66 -9.97
C ASP A 326 -4.01 -1.67 -10.20
N ILE A 327 -3.29 -2.08 -9.14
CA ILE A 327 -2.28 -3.14 -9.21
C ILE A 327 -2.91 -4.50 -9.51
N ILE A 328 -4.02 -4.87 -8.87
CA ILE A 328 -4.76 -6.10 -9.20
C ILE A 328 -5.19 -6.09 -10.67
N GLU A 329 -5.71 -4.96 -11.15
CA GLU A 329 -6.11 -4.81 -12.55
C GLU A 329 -4.91 -4.94 -13.50
N LEU A 330 -3.78 -4.31 -13.18
CA LEU A 330 -2.54 -4.43 -13.93
C LEU A 330 -2.09 -5.88 -14.06
N MET A 331 -2.17 -6.65 -12.98
CA MET A 331 -1.85 -8.07 -12.95
C MET A 331 -2.77 -8.89 -13.84
N VAL A 332 -4.07 -8.71 -13.69
CA VAL A 332 -5.08 -9.40 -14.50
C VAL A 332 -4.87 -9.09 -15.98
N ARG A 333 -4.60 -7.83 -16.32
CA ARG A 333 -4.29 -7.40 -17.68
C ARG A 333 -3.00 -8.07 -18.20
N ALA A 334 -1.94 -8.13 -17.40
CA ALA A 334 -0.70 -8.81 -17.76
C ALA A 334 -0.91 -10.31 -18.02
N GLU A 335 -1.76 -10.98 -17.25
CA GLU A 335 -2.06 -12.40 -17.46
C GLU A 335 -2.91 -12.64 -18.72
N ILE A 336 -3.80 -11.70 -19.06
CA ILE A 336 -4.65 -11.79 -20.24
C ILE A 336 -3.88 -11.42 -21.51
N SER A 337 -3.08 -10.35 -21.49
CA SER A 337 -2.33 -9.84 -22.66
C SER A 337 -1.31 -10.85 -23.21
N GLN A 338 -0.87 -11.80 -22.39
CA GLN A 338 -0.02 -12.92 -22.81
C GLN A 338 -0.71 -13.94 -23.74
N ARG A 339 -2.01 -13.77 -24.06
CA ARG A 339 -2.76 -14.68 -24.93
C ARG A 339 -3.21 -13.97 -26.22
N PRO A 340 -2.72 -14.33 -27.41
CA PRO A 340 -3.32 -13.86 -28.66
C PRO A 340 -4.80 -14.28 -28.73
N PRO A 341 -5.74 -13.45 -29.21
CA PRO A 341 -5.55 -12.21 -29.98
C PRO A 341 -5.92 -10.92 -29.21
N TYR A 342 -5.66 -10.83 -27.90
CA TYR A 342 -6.10 -9.66 -27.12
C TYR A 342 -5.35 -8.37 -27.51
N PRO A 343 -6.03 -7.20 -27.55
CA PRO A 343 -5.44 -5.92 -27.94
C PRO A 343 -4.48 -5.38 -26.89
N ASP A 344 -3.60 -4.45 -27.31
CA ASP A 344 -2.80 -3.62 -26.41
C ASP A 344 -3.73 -2.84 -25.46
N PHE A 345 -3.43 -2.88 -24.16
CA PHE A 345 -4.31 -2.32 -23.12
C PHE A 345 -3.97 -0.87 -22.80
N ASP A 346 -4.95 -0.03 -22.49
CA ASP A 346 -4.74 1.34 -21.99
C ASP A 346 -4.40 1.37 -20.49
N ILE A 347 -4.16 2.55 -19.90
CA ILE A 347 -3.97 2.71 -18.44
C ILE A 347 -5.32 2.38 -17.77
N PRO A 348 -5.39 1.84 -16.53
CA PRO A 348 -6.65 1.75 -15.80
C PRO A 348 -7.44 3.06 -15.87
N GLU A 349 -8.72 2.98 -16.19
CA GLU A 349 -9.54 4.16 -16.44
C GLU A 349 -9.56 5.06 -15.19
N SER A 350 -9.62 4.45 -14.01
CA SER A 350 -9.40 5.09 -12.71
C SER A 350 -8.14 5.96 -12.72
N THR A 351 -6.98 5.34 -12.91
CA THR A 351 -5.67 6.02 -12.90
C THR A 351 -5.58 7.10 -13.98
N GLN A 352 -6.11 6.86 -15.18
CA GLN A 352 -6.12 7.87 -16.26
C GLN A 352 -6.97 9.09 -15.90
N HIS A 353 -8.13 8.88 -15.29
CA HIS A 353 -9.02 9.95 -14.85
C HIS A 353 -8.53 10.68 -13.59
N TRP A 354 -7.72 10.01 -12.78
CA TRP A 354 -7.16 10.54 -11.54
C TRP A 354 -5.77 11.18 -11.76
N HIS A 355 -5.18 10.99 -12.94
CA HIS A 355 -4.00 11.72 -13.36
C HIS A 355 -4.37 13.14 -13.76
N ARG A 356 -4.03 14.11 -12.90
CA ARG A 356 -3.77 15.46 -13.38
C ARG A 356 -2.60 16.09 -12.66
N SER A 357 -1.49 16.09 -13.37
CA SER A 357 -0.62 17.25 -13.29
C SER A 357 -1.31 18.44 -13.89
N SER A 358 -1.14 19.59 -13.25
CA SER A 358 -1.38 20.89 -13.87
C SER A 358 -0.91 20.85 -15.32
N ARG A 359 -1.68 21.40 -16.28
CA ARG A 359 -1.24 21.53 -17.68
C ARG A 359 0.15 22.16 -17.79
N ALA A 360 0.55 22.93 -16.78
CA ALA A 360 1.89 23.51 -16.66
C ALA A 360 3.03 22.46 -16.64
N PHE A 361 2.75 21.21 -16.31
CA PHE A 361 3.73 20.12 -16.18
C PHE A 361 3.42 18.92 -17.07
N ALA A 362 2.48 19.02 -18.01
CA ALA A 362 2.16 17.92 -18.90
C ALA A 362 3.36 17.53 -19.78
N PHE A 363 3.57 16.22 -19.97
CA PHE A 363 4.53 15.73 -20.93
C PHE A 363 4.03 15.95 -22.37
N PRO A 364 4.92 16.22 -23.34
CA PRO A 364 4.53 16.37 -24.73
C PRO A 364 3.91 15.06 -25.25
N ALA A 365 2.97 15.16 -26.20
CA ALA A 365 2.37 14.01 -26.87
C ALA A 365 3.04 13.75 -28.22
N ASN A 366 2.98 12.51 -28.69
CA ASN A 366 3.54 12.03 -29.97
C ASN A 366 5.05 12.26 -30.10
N VAL A 367 5.76 12.08 -29.00
CA VAL A 367 7.22 12.18 -28.94
C VAL A 367 7.76 10.83 -28.47
N GLY A 368 8.72 10.27 -29.22
CA GLY A 368 9.40 9.05 -28.78
C GLY A 368 10.17 9.28 -27.48
N LEU A 369 10.03 8.37 -26.51
CA LEU A 369 10.68 8.48 -25.20
C LEU A 369 12.21 8.70 -25.33
N ASN A 370 12.85 8.06 -26.31
CA ASN A 370 14.31 8.10 -26.52
C ASN A 370 14.78 9.19 -27.50
N GLU A 371 13.89 10.02 -28.04
CA GLU A 371 14.24 11.05 -29.02
C GLU A 371 15.16 12.12 -28.41
N LYS A 372 16.40 12.20 -28.90
CA LYS A 372 17.46 13.10 -28.40
C LYS A 372 17.02 14.57 -28.30
N GLN A 373 16.19 15.05 -29.23
CA GLN A 373 15.72 16.42 -29.28
C GLN A 373 14.79 16.80 -28.10
N TYR A 374 14.07 15.83 -27.53
CA TYR A 374 13.10 16.08 -26.46
C TYR A 374 13.58 15.66 -25.07
N ARG A 375 14.71 14.93 -24.96
CA ARG A 375 15.26 14.44 -23.68
C ARG A 375 15.34 15.51 -22.60
N ARG A 376 15.82 16.72 -22.93
CA ARG A 376 15.92 17.81 -21.95
C ARG A 376 14.56 18.26 -21.42
N THR A 377 13.55 18.31 -22.29
CA THR A 377 12.17 18.67 -21.92
C THR A 377 11.55 17.59 -21.05
N LEU A 378 11.69 16.33 -21.45
CA LEU A 378 11.20 15.18 -20.70
C LEU A 378 11.86 15.11 -19.32
N LEU A 379 13.19 15.20 -19.22
CA LEU A 379 13.91 15.19 -17.94
C LEU A 379 13.49 16.34 -17.01
N ARG A 380 13.24 17.54 -17.55
CA ARG A 380 12.77 18.68 -16.73
C ARG A 380 11.37 18.43 -16.17
N ALA A 381 10.47 17.86 -16.97
CA ALA A 381 9.16 17.45 -16.51
C ALA A 381 9.27 16.32 -15.47
N SER A 382 10.06 15.28 -15.74
CA SER A 382 10.36 14.18 -14.80
C SER A 382 10.85 14.70 -13.45
N LEU A 383 11.81 15.63 -13.45
CA LEU A 383 12.33 16.24 -12.23
C LEU A 383 11.26 17.00 -11.45
N THR A 384 10.36 17.69 -12.16
CA THR A 384 9.25 18.40 -11.54
C THR A 384 8.29 17.42 -10.86
N TYR A 385 7.94 16.33 -11.54
CA TYR A 385 7.11 15.27 -10.97
C TYR A 385 7.74 14.59 -9.77
N LEU A 386 9.03 14.23 -9.87
CA LEU A 386 9.77 13.64 -8.76
C LEU A 386 9.78 14.57 -7.53
N ASN A 387 9.96 15.88 -7.72
CA ASN A 387 9.87 16.84 -6.63
C ASN A 387 8.45 16.97 -6.06
N ILE A 388 7.40 16.85 -6.90
CA ILE A 388 6.00 16.80 -6.44
C ILE A 388 5.72 15.53 -5.62
N ILE A 389 6.27 14.39 -6.06
CA ILE A 389 6.18 13.11 -5.36
C ILE A 389 6.92 13.22 -4.02
N ALA A 390 8.19 13.66 -4.02
CA ALA A 390 9.01 13.78 -2.82
C ALA A 390 8.34 14.70 -1.79
N ARG A 391 7.89 15.90 -2.19
CA ARG A 391 7.20 16.83 -1.27
C ARG A 391 5.87 16.29 -0.71
N SER A 392 5.26 15.30 -1.37
CA SER A 392 3.99 14.70 -0.93
C SER A 392 4.19 13.49 0.00
N SER A 393 5.44 13.09 0.24
CA SER A 393 5.78 11.91 1.03
C SER A 393 5.17 11.96 2.43
N PHE A 394 4.55 10.86 2.85
CA PHE A 394 4.04 10.71 4.23
C PHE A 394 5.15 10.52 5.26
N HIS A 395 6.41 10.32 4.86
CA HIS A 395 7.58 10.32 5.76
C HIS A 395 7.82 11.69 6.40
N GLN A 396 7.41 12.76 5.73
CA GLN A 396 7.70 14.11 6.18
C GLN A 396 7.09 14.45 7.55
N THR A 397 7.82 15.26 8.29
CA THR A 397 7.44 15.85 9.56
C THR A 397 7.89 17.30 9.60
N ARG A 398 7.48 18.05 10.62
CA ARG A 398 7.98 19.42 10.83
C ARG A 398 9.50 19.49 11.02
N SER A 399 10.12 18.40 11.50
CA SER A 399 11.57 18.31 11.68
C SER A 399 12.31 17.76 10.47
N THR A 400 11.63 16.96 9.65
CA THR A 400 12.23 16.20 8.55
C THR A 400 11.43 16.44 7.28
N MET A 401 11.94 17.31 6.42
CA MET A 401 11.34 17.60 5.11
C MET A 401 12.03 16.77 4.03
N SER A 402 11.26 16.32 3.03
CA SER A 402 11.85 15.63 1.88
C SER A 402 12.72 16.61 1.09
N PRO A 403 13.98 16.25 0.79
CA PRO A 403 14.86 17.12 0.04
C PRO A 403 14.33 17.31 -1.39
N SER A 404 14.67 18.46 -1.99
CA SER A 404 14.45 18.63 -3.42
C SER A 404 15.43 17.75 -4.18
N ILE A 405 14.90 16.98 -5.12
CA ILE A 405 15.69 16.10 -5.98
C ILE A 405 16.40 16.98 -7.00
N PRO A 406 17.75 16.98 -7.03
CA PRO A 406 18.51 17.77 -7.99
C PRO A 406 18.46 17.16 -9.39
N ALA A 407 18.75 17.95 -10.41
CA ALA A 407 18.96 17.42 -11.74
C ALA A 407 20.16 16.45 -11.73
N PRO A 408 20.05 15.27 -12.38
CA PRO A 408 21.13 14.30 -12.40
C PRO A 408 22.33 14.84 -13.18
N ARG A 409 23.54 14.45 -12.77
CA ARG A 409 24.79 14.82 -13.47
C ARG A 409 25.17 13.71 -14.45
N ASN A 410 25.56 14.08 -15.67
CA ASN A 410 26.07 13.17 -16.70
C ASN A 410 25.16 11.94 -16.92
N ASP A 411 25.65 10.73 -16.63
CA ASP A 411 24.96 9.44 -16.81
C ASP A 411 24.41 8.86 -15.50
N GLN A 412 24.41 9.65 -14.40
CA GLN A 412 23.92 9.19 -13.10
C GLN A 412 22.39 9.10 -13.05
N LEU A 413 21.85 8.20 -12.24
CA LEU A 413 20.43 8.16 -11.92
C LEU A 413 19.98 9.43 -11.16
N PHE A 414 18.66 9.59 -11.00
CA PHE A 414 18.15 10.60 -10.07
C PHE A 414 18.51 10.17 -8.64
N ASP A 415 18.99 11.13 -7.85
CA ASP A 415 19.22 10.97 -6.41
C ASP A 415 17.86 11.03 -5.70
N ILE A 416 17.10 9.95 -5.81
CA ILE A 416 15.81 9.76 -5.16
C ILE A 416 15.95 8.82 -3.97
N LYS A 417 15.06 9.00 -3.01
CA LYS A 417 14.90 8.09 -1.88
C LYS A 417 13.50 7.53 -1.89
N ASP A 418 13.37 6.25 -1.57
CA ASP A 418 12.08 5.63 -1.32
C ASP A 418 11.59 5.99 0.09
N HIS A 419 11.11 7.21 0.22
CA HIS A 419 10.60 7.72 1.49
C HIS A 419 9.42 6.90 2.04
N ALA A 420 8.67 6.20 1.18
CA ALA A 420 7.59 5.35 1.65
C ALA A 420 8.15 4.10 2.33
N ASN A 421 9.13 3.44 1.72
CA ASN A 421 9.86 2.34 2.34
C ASN A 421 10.57 2.79 3.64
N GLU A 422 11.30 3.92 3.60
CA GLU A 422 11.96 4.50 4.78
C GLU A 422 10.96 4.73 5.92
N TYR A 423 9.75 5.24 5.62
CA TYR A 423 8.71 5.45 6.63
C TYR A 423 8.24 4.17 7.30
N PHE A 424 7.91 3.13 6.54
CA PHE A 424 7.43 1.88 7.13
C PHE A 424 8.52 1.18 7.96
N LEU A 425 9.75 1.21 7.46
CA LEU A 425 10.92 0.72 8.20
C LEU A 425 11.10 1.51 9.50
N ASP A 426 11.17 2.85 9.43
CA ASP A 426 11.35 3.70 10.60
C ASP A 426 10.21 3.54 11.61
N ALA A 427 8.96 3.41 11.16
CA ALA A 427 7.82 3.21 12.02
C ALA A 427 7.93 1.89 12.81
N ALA A 428 8.31 0.79 12.15
CA ALA A 428 8.57 -0.48 12.82
C ALA A 428 9.73 -0.36 13.82
N MET A 429 10.80 0.36 13.46
CA MET A 429 11.96 0.55 14.35
C MET A 429 11.58 1.35 15.60
N VAL A 430 10.84 2.45 15.44
CA VAL A 430 10.39 3.28 16.56
C VAL A 430 9.51 2.49 17.52
N GLU A 431 8.59 1.65 17.02
CA GLU A 431 7.74 0.82 17.88
C GLU A 431 8.50 -0.32 18.57
N PHE A 432 9.58 -0.82 17.96
CA PHE A 432 10.49 -1.75 18.62
C PHE A 432 11.27 -1.06 19.74
N GLU A 433 11.96 0.04 19.43
CA GLU A 433 12.79 0.84 20.33
C GLU A 433 12.04 1.33 21.57
N ARG A 434 10.73 1.59 21.44
CA ARG A 434 9.88 2.04 22.55
C ARG A 434 9.83 1.09 23.75
N CYS A 435 10.04 -0.20 23.51
CA CYS A 435 10.01 -1.26 24.53
C CYS A 435 11.29 -2.10 24.52
N GLU A 436 12.36 -1.58 23.93
CA GLU A 436 13.64 -2.26 23.80
C GLU A 436 14.21 -2.60 25.17
N ARG A 437 14.69 -3.83 25.34
CA ARG A 437 15.40 -4.19 26.56
C ARG A 437 16.74 -3.48 26.58
N LYS A 438 17.01 -2.77 27.68
CA LYS A 438 18.36 -2.31 27.98
C LYS A 438 19.24 -3.55 28.19
N ALA A 439 20.47 -3.50 27.71
CA ALA A 439 21.45 -4.55 27.92
C ALA A 439 21.69 -4.75 29.42
N ASP A 440 21.02 -5.73 30.02
CA ASP A 440 21.26 -6.14 31.40
C ASP A 440 22.31 -7.27 31.39
N GLY A 441 23.37 -7.12 32.18
CA GLY A 441 24.34 -8.20 32.42
C GLY A 441 25.56 -8.23 31.50
N GLY A 442 25.91 -7.14 30.82
CA GLY A 442 27.18 -7.02 30.08
C GLY A 442 27.21 -7.70 28.71
N VAL A 443 26.06 -8.14 28.19
CA VAL A 443 25.92 -8.60 26.79
C VAL A 443 25.82 -7.37 25.89
N GLU A 444 26.78 -7.19 24.98
CA GLU A 444 26.70 -6.17 23.94
C GLU A 444 25.68 -6.61 22.88
N LEU A 445 24.53 -5.92 22.84
CA LEU A 445 23.53 -6.10 21.78
C LEU A 445 23.79 -5.11 20.66
N GLU A 446 23.75 -5.58 19.42
CA GLU A 446 23.82 -4.68 18.27
C GLU A 446 22.57 -3.80 18.21
N SER A 447 22.70 -2.60 17.64
CA SER A 447 21.55 -1.74 17.35
C SER A 447 20.61 -2.46 16.38
N ILE A 448 19.31 -2.51 16.69
CA ILE A 448 18.31 -3.09 15.78
C ILE A 448 18.39 -2.43 14.40
N ARG A 449 18.67 -1.13 14.33
CA ARG A 449 18.78 -0.38 13.07
C ARG A 449 19.89 -0.87 12.15
N ASN A 450 20.94 -1.50 12.69
CA ASN A 450 22.05 -2.03 11.90
C ASN A 450 21.74 -3.42 11.33
N VAL A 451 21.00 -4.24 12.09
CA VAL A 451 20.72 -5.63 11.72
C VAL A 451 19.37 -5.82 11.05
N PHE A 452 18.45 -4.85 11.19
CA PHE A 452 17.07 -5.03 10.75
C PHE A 452 16.99 -5.27 9.25
N GLU A 453 17.63 -4.43 8.43
CA GLU A 453 17.51 -4.51 6.98
C GLU A 453 17.90 -5.89 6.44
N SER A 454 19.07 -6.41 6.84
CA SER A 454 19.54 -7.72 6.40
C SER A 454 18.63 -8.87 6.85
N ARG A 455 18.18 -8.86 8.12
CA ARG A 455 17.32 -9.92 8.66
C ARG A 455 15.88 -9.82 8.20
N TRP A 456 15.42 -8.60 7.92
CA TRP A 456 14.07 -8.32 7.46
C TRP A 456 13.87 -8.84 6.05
N GLU A 457 14.84 -8.67 5.14
CA GLU A 457 14.74 -9.24 3.79
C GLU A 457 14.47 -10.75 3.79
N ASP A 458 15.14 -11.50 4.67
CA ASP A 458 14.93 -12.95 4.82
C ASP A 458 13.63 -13.29 5.54
N GLY A 459 13.19 -12.42 6.45
CA GLY A 459 12.04 -12.63 7.33
C GLY A 459 10.71 -12.10 6.80
N LEU A 460 10.73 -11.15 5.85
CA LEU A 460 9.60 -10.33 5.45
C LEU A 460 8.42 -11.17 4.98
N TRP A 461 8.67 -12.11 4.05
CA TRP A 461 7.61 -12.92 3.46
C TRP A 461 6.90 -13.78 4.52
N SER A 462 7.61 -14.21 5.56
CA SER A 462 7.08 -15.09 6.60
C SER A 462 6.52 -14.38 7.83
N VAL A 463 6.42 -13.04 7.82
CA VAL A 463 6.01 -12.20 8.98
C VAL A 463 4.75 -12.69 9.66
N TRP A 464 3.73 -13.09 8.91
CA TRP A 464 2.45 -13.55 9.46
C TRP A 464 2.59 -14.79 10.36
N TRP A 465 3.57 -15.65 10.08
CA TRP A 465 3.75 -16.91 10.81
C TRP A 465 4.73 -16.79 11.97
N TRP A 466 5.86 -16.12 11.80
CA TRP A 466 6.81 -15.97 12.92
C TRP A 466 6.37 -14.87 13.90
N ALA A 467 5.76 -13.80 13.38
CA ALA A 467 5.19 -12.70 14.18
C ALA A 467 3.72 -13.03 14.48
N ASN A 468 3.44 -14.19 15.07
CA ASN A 468 2.08 -14.63 15.41
C ASN A 468 1.54 -13.92 16.68
N GLY A 469 1.83 -12.63 16.83
CA GLY A 469 1.54 -11.80 17.99
C GLY A 469 2.73 -10.91 18.35
N GLU A 470 2.44 -9.76 18.94
CA GLU A 470 3.45 -8.72 19.25
C GLU A 470 4.63 -9.21 20.09
N ASP A 471 4.40 -10.01 21.14
CA ASP A 471 5.48 -10.54 21.99
C ASP A 471 6.45 -11.43 21.21
N LYS A 472 5.92 -12.23 20.27
CA LYS A 472 6.74 -13.10 19.41
C LYS A 472 7.53 -12.27 18.41
N ALA A 473 6.92 -11.21 17.88
CA ALA A 473 7.58 -10.28 16.97
C ALA A 473 8.79 -9.63 17.66
N ARG A 474 8.56 -9.06 18.86
CA ARG A 474 9.61 -8.47 19.70
C ARG A 474 10.70 -9.47 20.03
N ALA A 475 10.33 -10.66 20.51
CA ALA A 475 11.31 -11.69 20.87
C ALA A 475 12.14 -12.18 19.66
N LYS A 476 11.61 -12.15 18.43
CA LYS A 476 12.41 -12.46 17.23
C LYS A 476 13.36 -11.31 16.89
N MET A 477 12.88 -10.07 16.91
CA MET A 477 13.71 -8.90 16.63
C MET A 477 14.82 -8.70 17.68
N GLU A 478 14.57 -8.97 18.96
CA GLU A 478 15.62 -8.98 19.98
C GLU A 478 16.70 -10.02 19.67
N ARG A 479 16.32 -11.21 19.21
CA ARG A 479 17.28 -12.26 18.80
C ARG A 479 18.11 -11.87 17.57
N TRP A 480 17.64 -10.96 16.72
CA TRP A 480 18.44 -10.46 15.60
C TRP A 480 19.63 -9.61 16.04
N ARG A 481 19.59 -9.07 17.26
CA ARG A 481 20.63 -8.22 17.84
C ARG A 481 21.71 -9.00 18.58
N ASP A 482 21.48 -10.28 18.84
CA ASP A 482 22.41 -11.15 19.55
C ASP A 482 23.59 -11.48 18.62
N VAL A 483 24.73 -10.80 18.83
CA VAL A 483 25.96 -10.93 18.02
C VAL A 483 26.57 -12.34 18.07
N GLU A 484 26.24 -13.15 19.09
CA GLU A 484 26.94 -14.41 19.41
C GLU A 484 26.19 -15.72 19.10
N ARG A 485 25.11 -15.73 18.29
CA ARG A 485 24.37 -16.99 18.00
C ARG A 485 24.31 -17.45 16.54
N ASP A 486 25.09 -16.85 15.65
CA ASP A 486 25.30 -17.38 14.29
C ASP A 486 26.49 -18.35 14.20
N VAL A 487 27.10 -18.74 15.33
CA VAL A 487 27.99 -19.91 15.36
C VAL A 487 27.13 -21.19 15.35
N VAL A 488 26.85 -21.65 14.13
CA VAL A 488 26.56 -23.04 13.76
C VAL A 488 25.33 -23.67 14.43
N TRP A 489 24.20 -23.59 13.74
CA TRP A 489 23.29 -24.73 13.62
C TRP A 489 23.30 -25.18 12.16
N GLU A 490 24.38 -25.86 11.76
CA GLU A 490 24.40 -26.73 10.57
C GLU A 490 23.62 -28.01 10.84
#